data_AF-A0ABD7TEQ3-F1
#
_entry.id   AF-A0ABD7TEQ3-F1
#
_cell.length_a   1.000
_cell.length_b   1.000
_cell.length_c   1.000
_cell.angle_alpha   90.00
_cell.angle_beta   90.00
_cell.angle_gamma   90.00
#
_symmetry.space_group_name_H-M   'P 1'
#
loop_
_entity.id
_entity.type
_entity.pdbx_description
1 polymer ?
#
loop_
_entity_poly.entity_id
_entity_poly.type
_entity_poly.pdbx_seq_one_letter_code
_entity_poly.pdbx_strand_id
1 'polypeptide(L)'
;MSSLAMSSFVEQQIVLHQFTAKHSAQARAMLGWSREHLALQAGVTVEAVQQFESQCDVGDETRLALAFRLEAEGLVFFPGFAPGWGMSVRRFDTAAAEPVAQGIISRLIGTTSASLDSPTPQPNGA
;
A
#
# COMPACT_ATOMS: atom_id res chain seq x y z
N MET A 1 0.90 9.16 -45.38
CA MET A 1 1.83 8.07 -44.98
C MET A 1 1.50 7.73 -43.54
N SER A 2 0.69 6.69 -43.33
CA SER A 2 0.16 6.31 -42.02
C SER A 2 1.18 5.43 -41.32
N SER A 3 1.85 5.97 -40.30
CA SER A 3 2.78 5.20 -39.47
C SER A 3 1.96 4.27 -38.56
N LEU A 4 2.04 2.97 -38.83
CA LEU A 4 1.60 1.90 -37.95
C LEU A 4 2.50 1.95 -36.72
N ALA A 5 2.14 2.77 -35.72
CA ALA A 5 2.70 2.62 -34.38
C ALA A 5 2.22 1.26 -33.89
N MET A 6 3.05 0.23 -34.11
CA MET A 6 2.81 -1.09 -33.57
C MET A 6 2.58 -0.92 -32.07
N SER A 7 1.38 -1.29 -31.65
CA SER A 7 1.04 -1.56 -30.27
C SER A 7 2.02 -2.62 -29.76
N SER A 8 3.20 -2.19 -29.30
CA SER A 8 4.02 -3.00 -28.42
C SER A 8 3.28 -3.03 -27.09
N PHE A 9 2.22 -3.83 -27.03
CA PHE A 9 1.79 -4.42 -25.78
C PHE A 9 2.95 -5.34 -25.41
N VAL A 10 3.97 -4.74 -24.80
CA VAL A 10 4.94 -5.49 -24.02
C VAL A 10 4.08 -6.02 -22.90
N GLU A 11 3.52 -7.21 -23.09
CA GLU A 11 3.21 -8.10 -21.99
C GLU A 11 4.46 -8.04 -21.13
N GLN A 12 4.36 -7.32 -20.02
CA GLN A 12 5.38 -7.26 -18.99
C GLN A 12 5.43 -8.68 -18.43
N GLN A 13 6.07 -9.57 -19.19
CA GLN A 13 6.44 -10.89 -18.76
C GLN A 13 7.39 -10.64 -17.61
N ILE A 14 6.87 -10.81 -16.40
CA ILE A 14 7.68 -11.17 -15.26
C ILE A 14 8.70 -12.19 -15.76
N VAL A 15 9.99 -11.92 -15.61
CA VAL A 15 11.02 -12.91 -15.93
C VAL A 15 10.96 -13.97 -14.82
N LEU A 16 9.93 -14.82 -14.86
CA LEU A 16 9.54 -15.77 -13.80
C LEU A 16 10.64 -16.78 -13.49
N HIS A 17 11.54 -17.02 -14.45
CA HIS A 17 12.72 -17.86 -14.31
C HIS A 17 13.73 -17.37 -13.24
N GLN A 18 13.51 -16.19 -12.67
CA GLN A 18 14.40 -15.54 -11.70
C GLN A 18 13.77 -15.41 -10.31
N PHE A 19 12.50 -15.81 -10.13
CA PHE A 19 11.83 -15.80 -8.84
C PHE A 19 12.26 -17.01 -7.99
N THR A 20 12.75 -16.74 -6.78
CA THR A 20 13.33 -17.77 -5.90
C THR A 20 12.60 -17.84 -4.56
N ALA A 21 12.80 -18.94 -3.83
CA ALA A 21 12.33 -19.09 -2.45
C ALA A 21 12.76 -17.92 -1.54
N LYS A 22 14.00 -17.43 -1.72
CA LYS A 22 14.53 -16.28 -0.99
C LYS A 22 13.76 -15.00 -1.32
N HIS A 23 13.44 -14.79 -2.60
CA HIS A 23 12.62 -13.64 -3.02
C HIS A 23 11.25 -13.65 -2.35
N SER A 24 10.56 -14.81 -2.31
CA SER A 24 9.25 -14.91 -1.65
C SER A 24 9.32 -14.55 -0.17
N ALA A 25 10.28 -15.13 0.57
CA ALA A 25 10.42 -14.87 2.00
C ALA A 25 10.76 -13.39 2.29
N GLN A 26 11.65 -12.79 1.49
CA GLN A 26 12.05 -11.39 1.64
C GLN A 26 10.90 -10.43 1.28
N ALA A 27 10.20 -10.66 0.17
CA ALA A 27 9.07 -9.86 -0.26
C ALA A 27 7.94 -9.87 0.77
N ARG A 28 7.62 -11.06 1.29
CA ARG A 28 6.64 -11.22 2.35
C ARG A 28 7.02 -10.44 3.61
N ALA A 29 8.30 -10.47 4.00
CA ALA A 29 8.79 -9.66 5.12
C ALA A 29 8.69 -8.16 4.86
N MET A 30 8.98 -7.69 3.63
CA MET A 30 8.84 -6.28 3.24
C MET A 30 7.39 -5.80 3.29
N LEU A 31 6.43 -6.67 2.95
CA LEU A 31 5.00 -6.38 2.99
C LEU A 31 4.38 -6.56 4.38
N GLY A 32 5.14 -7.09 5.35
CA GLY A 32 4.61 -7.45 6.67
C GLY A 32 3.58 -8.59 6.63
N TRP A 33 3.62 -9.44 5.60
CA TRP A 33 2.67 -10.53 5.40
C TRP A 33 3.09 -11.80 6.15
N SER A 34 2.10 -12.54 6.64
CA SER A 34 2.31 -13.92 7.10
C SER A 34 2.26 -14.90 5.92
N ARG A 35 2.68 -16.15 6.12
CA ARG A 35 2.59 -17.18 5.06
C ARG A 35 1.15 -17.47 4.69
N GLU A 36 0.28 -17.48 5.69
CA GLU A 36 -1.16 -17.66 5.56
C GLU A 36 -1.77 -16.54 4.71
N HIS A 37 -1.33 -15.29 4.95
CA HIS A 37 -1.80 -14.16 4.16
C HIS A 37 -1.32 -14.27 2.71
N LEU A 38 -0.05 -14.60 2.46
CA LEU A 38 0.45 -14.79 1.10
C LEU A 38 -0.26 -15.94 0.37
N ALA A 39 -0.50 -17.06 1.06
CA ALA A 39 -1.22 -18.21 0.51
C ALA A 39 -2.65 -17.82 0.08
N LEU A 40 -3.35 -17.09 0.95
CA LEU A 40 -4.70 -16.58 0.67
C LEU A 40 -4.71 -15.61 -0.53
N GLN A 41 -3.76 -14.67 -0.59
CA GLN A 41 -3.68 -13.70 -1.68
C GLN A 41 -3.29 -14.36 -3.02
N ALA A 42 -2.44 -15.39 -2.99
CA ALA A 42 -1.98 -16.10 -4.18
C ALA A 42 -2.90 -17.26 -4.60
N GLY A 43 -3.91 -17.60 -3.80
CA GLY A 43 -4.82 -18.72 -4.09
C GLY A 43 -4.16 -20.10 -4.00
N VAL A 44 -3.15 -20.25 -3.14
CA VAL A 44 -2.41 -21.52 -2.93
C VAL A 44 -2.56 -21.99 -1.48
N THR A 45 -2.14 -23.21 -1.18
CA THR A 45 -2.13 -23.72 0.20
C THR A 45 -0.97 -23.13 1.00
N VAL A 46 -1.13 -23.02 2.33
CA VAL A 46 -0.06 -22.53 3.22
C VAL A 46 1.14 -23.48 3.19
N GLU A 47 0.88 -24.78 3.07
CA GLU A 47 1.88 -25.82 2.93
C GLU A 47 2.72 -25.64 1.66
N ALA A 48 2.10 -25.26 0.54
CA ALA A 48 2.81 -25.01 -0.71
C ALA A 48 3.75 -23.79 -0.59
N VAL A 49 3.32 -22.73 0.11
CA VAL A 49 4.19 -21.57 0.42
C VAL A 49 5.35 -21.99 1.31
N GLN A 50 5.08 -22.77 2.36
CA GLN A 50 6.11 -23.25 3.28
C GLN A 50 7.14 -24.15 2.57
N GLN A 51 6.67 -25.09 1.73
CA GLN A 51 7.54 -25.95 0.93
C GLN A 51 8.41 -25.13 -0.01
N PHE A 52 7.81 -24.18 -0.74
CA PHE A 52 8.55 -23.29 -1.63
C PHE A 52 9.62 -22.48 -0.89
N GLU A 53 9.26 -21.80 0.20
CA GLU A 53 10.21 -21.01 1.00
C GLU A 53 11.33 -21.88 1.62
N SER A 54 11.05 -23.16 1.89
CA SER A 54 12.02 -24.14 2.42
C SER A 54 12.95 -24.73 1.34
N GLN A 55 12.92 -24.21 0.12
CA GLN A 55 13.68 -24.70 -1.04
C GLN A 55 13.30 -26.11 -1.48
N CYS A 56 12.11 -26.59 -1.11
CA CYS A 56 11.55 -27.80 -1.71
C CYS A 56 11.06 -27.50 -3.13
N ASP A 57 11.06 -28.52 -3.97
CA ASP A 57 10.48 -28.41 -5.31
C ASP A 57 8.96 -28.32 -5.20
N VAL A 58 8.38 -27.32 -5.86
CA VAL A 58 6.94 -27.09 -5.96
C VAL A 58 6.61 -26.89 -7.42
N GLY A 59 5.39 -27.26 -7.81
CA GLY A 59 4.94 -27.07 -9.19
C GLY A 59 5.09 -25.62 -9.65
N ASP A 60 5.45 -25.45 -10.91
CA ASP A 60 5.66 -24.13 -11.52
C ASP A 60 4.46 -23.20 -11.32
N GLU A 61 3.25 -23.75 -11.37
CA GLU A 61 1.99 -23.03 -11.10
C GLU A 61 1.99 -22.30 -9.75
N THR A 62 2.48 -22.95 -8.69
CA THR A 62 2.61 -22.32 -7.36
C THR A 62 3.63 -21.20 -7.39
N ARG A 63 4.78 -21.45 -8.02
CA ARG A 63 5.85 -20.45 -8.14
C ARG A 63 5.38 -19.21 -8.90
N LEU A 64 4.65 -19.41 -10.00
CA LEU A 64 4.06 -18.36 -10.81
C LEU A 64 3.03 -17.56 -9.99
N ALA A 65 2.10 -18.23 -9.33
CA ALA A 65 1.07 -17.57 -8.51
C ALA A 65 1.68 -16.66 -7.44
N LEU A 66 2.72 -17.14 -6.75
CA LEU A 66 3.44 -16.35 -5.74
C LEU A 66 4.15 -15.14 -6.36
N ALA A 67 4.85 -15.33 -7.49
CA ALA A 67 5.55 -14.25 -8.17
C ALA A 67 4.60 -13.13 -8.64
N PHE A 68 3.52 -13.51 -9.35
CA PHE A 68 2.52 -12.55 -9.83
C PHE A 68 1.85 -11.79 -8.69
N ARG A 69 1.49 -12.48 -7.60
CA ARG A 69 0.81 -11.84 -6.47
C ARG A 69 1.70 -10.80 -5.77
N LEU A 70 2.99 -11.08 -5.64
CA LEU A 70 3.93 -10.15 -5.04
C LEU A 70 4.28 -9.00 -6.00
N GLU A 71 4.37 -9.26 -7.30
CA GLU A 71 4.56 -8.20 -8.30
C GLU A 71 3.34 -7.26 -8.39
N ALA A 72 2.13 -7.76 -8.17
CA ALA A 72 0.93 -6.93 -8.08
C ALA A 72 0.98 -5.91 -6.93
N GLU A 73 1.79 -6.16 -5.89
CA GLU A 73 2.07 -5.17 -4.84
C GLU A 73 3.10 -4.11 -5.26
N GLY A 74 3.65 -4.22 -6.48
CA GLY A 74 4.68 -3.33 -7.02
C GLY A 74 6.11 -3.77 -6.70
N LEU A 75 6.32 -5.02 -6.30
CA LEU A 75 7.65 -5.59 -6.10
C LEU A 75 8.26 -6.05 -7.42
N VAL A 76 9.57 -5.90 -7.55
CA VAL A 76 10.36 -6.36 -8.70
C VAL A 76 11.46 -7.30 -8.23
N PHE A 77 11.75 -8.33 -9.03
CA PHE A 77 12.68 -9.39 -8.68
C PHE A 77 13.83 -9.47 -9.67
N PHE A 78 15.07 -9.38 -9.17
CA PHE A 78 16.29 -9.49 -9.97
C PHE A 78 17.20 -10.60 -9.41
N PRO A 79 17.82 -11.46 -10.26
CA PRO A 79 18.70 -12.53 -9.84
C PRO A 79 19.85 -12.01 -9.01
N GLY A 80 20.08 -12.63 -7.85
CA GLY A 80 21.19 -12.28 -6.98
C GLY A 80 20.97 -11.01 -6.15
N PHE A 81 19.81 -10.36 -6.26
CA PHE A 81 19.44 -9.20 -5.45
C PHE A 81 18.23 -9.51 -4.58
N ALA A 82 18.08 -8.79 -3.46
CA ALA A 82 16.82 -8.84 -2.71
C ALA A 82 15.69 -8.19 -3.54
N PRO A 83 14.41 -8.52 -3.26
CA PRO A 83 13.28 -7.85 -3.90
C PRO A 83 13.36 -6.33 -3.73
N GLY A 84 13.06 -5.61 -4.80
CA GLY A 84 13.01 -4.13 -4.81
C GLY A 84 11.59 -3.63 -5.01
N TRP A 85 11.33 -2.37 -4.66
CA TRP A 85 10.13 -1.68 -5.10
C TRP A 85 10.33 -1.19 -6.53
N GLY A 86 9.41 -1.54 -7.43
CA GLY A 86 9.38 -0.94 -8.77
C GLY A 86 9.21 0.57 -8.71
N MET A 87 9.62 1.29 -9.76
CA MET A 87 9.48 2.75 -9.81
C MET A 87 8.01 3.15 -9.69
N SER A 88 7.64 3.66 -8.51
CA SER A 88 6.34 4.26 -8.12
C SER A 88 5.18 3.96 -9.08
N VAL A 89 4.64 2.74 -9.05
CA VAL A 89 3.22 2.60 -9.34
C VAL A 89 2.52 3.44 -8.28
N ARG A 90 1.93 4.57 -8.69
CA ARG A 90 1.06 5.34 -7.81
C ARG A 90 0.07 4.34 -7.23
N ARG A 91 0.17 4.07 -5.93
CA ARG A 91 -0.84 3.33 -5.21
C ARG A 91 -2.15 4.04 -5.55
N PHE A 92 -3.04 3.37 -6.28
CA PHE A 92 -4.44 3.73 -6.16
C PHE A 92 -4.79 3.37 -4.73
N ASP A 93 -4.94 4.42 -3.91
CA ASP A 93 -5.43 4.31 -2.54
C ASP A 93 -6.61 3.34 -2.52
N THR A 94 -6.41 2.13 -2.01
CA THR A 94 -7.51 1.38 -1.41
C THR A 94 -7.66 1.91 0.01
N ALA A 95 -8.10 3.16 0.08
CA ALA A 95 -8.83 3.71 1.20
C ALA A 95 -10.26 3.93 0.72
N ALA A 96 -11.00 2.83 0.55
CA ALA A 96 -12.45 2.84 0.52
C ALA A 96 -12.96 2.09 1.75
N ALA A 97 -12.68 2.67 2.92
CA ALA A 97 -13.46 2.43 4.12
C ALA A 97 -14.07 3.78 4.51
N GLU A 98 -15.27 4.01 3.96
CA GLU A 98 -16.33 4.92 4.38
C GLU A 98 -15.94 6.31 4.95
N PRO A 99 -16.38 7.43 4.33
CA PRO A 99 -16.43 8.70 5.03
C PRO A 99 -17.57 8.63 6.05
N VAL A 100 -17.27 8.16 7.27
CA VAL A 100 -18.22 8.28 8.38
C VAL A 100 -18.38 9.76 8.69
N ALA A 101 -19.51 10.29 8.25
CA ALA A 101 -20.01 11.60 8.62
C ALA A 101 -20.02 11.75 10.15
N GLN A 102 -19.13 12.59 10.66
CA GLN A 102 -19.28 13.31 11.92
C GLN A 102 -19.22 14.78 11.52
N GLY A 103 -20.31 15.54 11.48
CA GLY A 103 -21.34 15.61 12.50
C GLY A 103 -21.42 17.08 12.93
N ILE A 104 -22.17 17.86 12.14
CA ILE A 104 -23.06 18.95 12.56
C ILE A 104 -22.49 19.98 13.56
N ILE A 105 -22.25 21.18 13.03
CA ILE A 105 -22.65 22.48 13.60
C ILE A 105 -22.66 22.53 15.13
N SER A 106 -21.56 22.96 15.75
CA SER A 106 -21.58 23.56 17.07
C SER A 106 -20.31 24.36 17.29
N ARG A 107 -20.49 25.66 17.58
CA ARG A 107 -19.61 26.57 18.36
C ARG A 107 -19.42 27.98 17.78
N LEU A 108 -20.46 28.59 17.18
CA LEU A 108 -20.33 30.03 16.93
C LEU A 108 -21.59 30.89 17.09
N ILE A 109 -22.49 30.54 18.00
CA ILE A 109 -23.46 31.51 18.53
C ILE A 109 -23.61 31.32 20.03
N GLY A 110 -22.92 32.17 20.78
CA GLY A 110 -23.13 32.43 22.20
C GLY A 110 -23.10 33.94 22.41
N THR A 111 -24.16 34.61 21.95
CA THR A 111 -24.49 35.97 22.35
C THR A 111 -24.91 35.99 23.81
N THR A 112 -24.27 36.79 24.65
CA THR A 112 -25.01 37.58 25.65
C THR A 112 -24.17 38.76 26.13
N SER A 113 -24.83 39.91 26.09
CA SER A 113 -24.42 41.21 26.60
C SER A 113 -23.96 41.15 28.06
N ALA A 114 -22.91 41.88 28.38
CA ALA A 114 -22.77 42.51 29.68
C ALA A 114 -22.07 43.86 29.46
N SER A 115 -22.87 44.90 29.64
CA SER A 115 -22.47 46.29 29.81
C SER A 115 -21.29 46.39 30.78
N LEU A 116 -20.21 47.02 30.35
CA LEU A 116 -19.28 47.66 31.28
C LEU A 116 -19.17 49.12 30.85
N ASP A 117 -20.13 49.84 31.43
CA ASP A 117 -20.12 51.28 31.62
C ASP A 117 -18.76 51.75 32.11
N SER A 118 -18.37 52.92 31.62
CA SER A 118 -17.14 53.59 32.03
C SER A 118 -17.26 54.04 33.49
N PRO A 119 -16.16 54.00 34.25
CA PRO A 119 -15.88 55.19 35.04
C PRO A 119 -14.39 55.53 35.02
N THR A 120 -14.05 56.66 34.39
CA THR A 120 -12.97 57.51 34.92
C THR A 120 -13.45 58.10 36.25
N PRO A 121 -12.65 57.97 37.31
CA PRO A 121 -12.05 59.20 37.82
C PRO A 121 -10.56 59.05 38.18
N GLN A 122 -9.85 60.05 37.71
CA GLN A 122 -8.54 60.56 38.09
C GLN A 122 -8.30 60.62 39.61
N PRO A 123 -7.09 60.29 40.11
CA PRO A 123 -6.55 60.87 41.33
C PRO A 123 -5.43 61.88 41.02
N ASN A 124 -5.42 62.94 41.80
CA ASN A 124 -4.70 64.21 41.65
C ASN A 124 -3.19 64.12 41.47
N GLY A 125 -2.67 65.01 40.63
CA GLY A 125 -1.40 65.68 40.84
C GLY A 125 -1.65 67.15 41.19
N ALA A 126 -1.05 67.59 42.31
CA ALA A 126 -0.94 68.94 42.87
C ALA A 126 -2.22 69.60 43.42
#